data_AF-A0A1H5KK71-F1
#
_entry.id   AF-A0A1H5KK71-F1
#
_cell.length_a   1.000
_cell.length_b   1.000
_cell.length_c   1.000
_cell.angle_alpha   90.00
_cell.angle_beta   90.00
_cell.angle_gamma   90.00
#
_symmetry.space_group_name_H-M   'P 1'
#
loop_
_entity.id
_entity.type
_entity.pdbx_description
1 polymer ?
#
loop_
_entity_poly.entity_id
_entity_poly.type
_entity_poly.pdbx_seq_one_letter_code
_entity_poly.pdbx_strand_id
1 'polypeptide(L)'
;MTEPTIRDLFQKTLTGEPAQPVVADEDVVRGRARVRRLWRRRIAGGAAVLAVAGLGAAAVPAVLDDDRDNVASADGAGNPADYPPQIGADPVKQRMWDAIESALPAGVEVVPAEDLEHEVVPAPGPSIEVYLTRGTTGAAFPLVVTLEPTRTDLPEYRPCTDPGPLEGTPSQWLNCTEGRDDDGVYRAAGDLNDLHTTAVLAEDDHASVTVHWRVAPLEVSGDQPSPGSPPSALALDRGEGAAIADAVLAAAADLDAADLTSGVQLEAVADAWLEVRNVMEEALGGEITVVRSEDPVVDLQDAEHQAGTVMAEYVADDGVTVELWFWQRPRVSEPMCVQLISQCASVTGVMEAPGGAFMVGSISGPGTPVGMRGSTWVRVASRTPGDERLPALLDDAHQVLQEQLAPLVEAPLDAG
;
A
#
# COMPACT_ATOMS: atom_id res chain seq x y z
N MET A 1 -13.54 54.04 -19.76
CA MET A 1 -13.36 52.72 -20.38
C MET A 1 -14.71 52.05 -20.38
N THR A 2 -15.27 51.82 -21.56
CA THR A 2 -16.65 51.34 -21.77
C THR A 2 -16.68 49.82 -21.92
N GLU A 3 -17.87 49.24 -21.68
CA GLU A 3 -18.25 47.83 -21.60
C GLU A 3 -18.36 46.95 -22.89
N PRO A 4 -17.83 47.25 -24.09
CA PRO A 4 -17.98 46.31 -25.23
C PRO A 4 -17.09 45.05 -25.17
N THR A 5 -16.01 45.04 -24.39
CA THR A 5 -14.93 44.04 -24.56
C THR A 5 -15.21 42.66 -23.94
N ILE A 6 -16.13 42.58 -22.98
CA ILE A 6 -16.42 41.31 -22.27
C ILE A 6 -17.44 40.46 -23.05
N ARG A 7 -18.39 41.09 -23.74
CA ARG A 7 -19.41 40.38 -24.52
C ARG A 7 -18.81 39.69 -25.76
N ASP A 8 -17.77 40.29 -26.34
CA ASP A 8 -17.06 39.76 -27.52
C ASP A 8 -16.17 38.54 -27.19
N LEU A 9 -15.70 38.43 -25.94
CA LEU A 9 -14.94 37.28 -25.46
C LEU A 9 -15.81 36.04 -25.24
N PHE A 10 -17.07 36.20 -24.80
CA PHE A 10 -18.00 35.08 -24.62
C PHE A 10 -18.61 34.57 -25.94
N GLN A 11 -18.67 35.41 -26.97
CA GLN A 11 -19.27 35.01 -28.24
C GLN A 11 -18.32 34.17 -29.11
N LYS A 12 -17.01 34.22 -28.83
CA LYS A 12 -15.99 33.40 -29.52
C LYS A 12 -15.84 31.98 -28.98
N THR A 13 -16.43 31.66 -27.82
CA THR A 13 -16.30 30.33 -27.19
C THR A 13 -17.44 29.38 -27.52
N LEU A 14 -18.46 29.81 -28.29
CA LEU A 14 -19.70 29.04 -28.51
C LEU A 14 -19.90 28.51 -29.94
N THR A 15 -18.90 28.60 -30.83
CA THR A 15 -19.08 28.17 -32.24
C THR A 15 -18.03 27.19 -32.79
N GLY A 16 -17.25 26.52 -31.94
CA GLY A 16 -16.35 25.45 -32.38
C GLY A 16 -16.90 24.08 -31.98
N GLU A 17 -17.56 23.37 -32.90
CA GLU A 17 -17.83 21.93 -32.76
C GLU A 17 -16.52 21.15 -32.54
N PRO A 18 -16.51 20.10 -31.69
CA PRO A 18 -15.32 19.27 -31.52
C PRO A 18 -15.05 18.42 -32.77
N ALA A 19 -13.78 18.41 -33.20
CA ALA A 19 -13.29 17.40 -34.12
C ALA A 19 -13.33 16.01 -33.45
N GLN A 20 -13.65 14.99 -34.24
CA GLN A 20 -13.88 13.60 -33.86
C GLN A 20 -12.79 12.98 -32.95
N PRO A 21 -13.14 11.97 -32.14
CA PRO A 21 -12.25 11.40 -31.14
C PRO A 21 -11.09 10.62 -31.78
N VAL A 22 -9.87 10.94 -31.35
CA VAL A 22 -8.69 10.10 -31.60
C VAL A 22 -8.77 8.91 -30.64
N VAL A 23 -8.59 7.72 -31.20
CA VAL A 23 -8.78 6.41 -30.57
C VAL A 23 -7.71 6.18 -29.49
N ALA A 24 -8.14 6.12 -28.22
CA ALA A 24 -7.29 5.92 -27.05
C ALA A 24 -6.64 4.52 -26.97
N ASP A 25 -7.07 3.57 -27.81
CA ASP A 25 -6.61 2.19 -27.74
C ASP A 25 -5.19 1.97 -28.30
N GLU A 26 -4.66 2.82 -29.19
CA GLU A 26 -3.32 2.61 -29.77
C GLU A 26 -2.17 2.96 -28.81
N ASP A 27 -2.35 3.94 -27.92
CA ASP A 27 -1.30 4.36 -26.98
C ASP A 27 -1.25 3.47 -25.73
N VAL A 28 -2.40 2.97 -25.27
CA VAL A 28 -2.48 1.95 -24.21
C VAL A 28 -1.84 0.62 -24.67
N VAL A 29 -1.99 0.26 -25.95
CA VAL A 29 -1.35 -0.93 -26.52
C VAL A 29 0.17 -0.77 -26.66
N ARG A 30 0.69 0.43 -26.97
CA ARG A 30 2.14 0.69 -27.00
C ARG A 30 2.78 0.66 -25.62
N GLY A 31 2.12 1.20 -24.59
CA GLY A 31 2.58 1.13 -23.20
C GLY A 31 2.70 -0.32 -22.69
N ARG A 32 1.63 -1.12 -22.86
CA ARG A 32 1.61 -2.54 -22.44
C ARG A 32 2.62 -3.41 -23.21
N ALA A 33 2.93 -3.09 -24.46
CA ALA A 33 3.91 -3.82 -25.26
C ALA A 33 5.37 -3.60 -24.80
N ARG A 34 5.69 -2.45 -24.19
CA ARG A 34 7.03 -2.15 -23.67
C ARG A 34 7.30 -2.90 -22.36
N VAL A 35 6.32 -2.92 -21.46
CA VAL A 35 6.36 -3.67 -20.18
C VAL A 35 6.51 -5.18 -20.43
N ARG A 36 5.74 -5.75 -21.36
CA ARG A 36 5.84 -7.18 -21.73
C ARG A 36 7.19 -7.58 -22.34
N ARG A 37 7.93 -6.66 -23.00
CA ARG A 37 9.24 -6.96 -23.59
C ARG A 37 10.36 -6.98 -22.54
N LEU A 38 10.27 -6.15 -21.50
CA LEU A 38 11.23 -6.12 -20.41
C LEU A 38 11.12 -7.37 -19.54
N TRP A 39 9.90 -7.80 -19.23
CA TRP A 39 9.66 -9.04 -18.46
C TRP A 39 10.11 -10.31 -19.18
N ARG A 40 9.91 -10.42 -20.51
CA ARG A 40 10.38 -11.59 -21.29
C ARG A 40 11.91 -11.70 -21.39
N ARG A 41 12.66 -10.59 -21.25
CA ARG A 41 14.12 -10.62 -21.17
C ARG A 41 14.63 -11.21 -19.85
N ARG A 42 13.84 -11.12 -18.77
CA ARG A 42 14.17 -11.69 -17.45
C ARG A 42 14.03 -13.23 -17.42
N ILE A 43 13.00 -13.77 -18.07
CA ILE A 43 12.77 -15.24 -18.12
C ILE A 43 13.74 -15.96 -19.08
N ALA A 44 14.19 -15.30 -20.15
CA ALA A 44 15.11 -15.90 -21.12
C ALA A 44 16.61 -15.82 -20.74
N GLY A 45 16.97 -15.02 -19.73
CA GLY A 45 18.36 -14.80 -19.29
C GLY A 45 18.88 -15.78 -18.22
N GLY A 46 18.02 -16.65 -17.68
CA GLY A 46 18.34 -17.54 -16.55
C GLY A 46 18.88 -18.93 -16.90
N ALA A 47 19.20 -19.21 -18.17
CA ALA A 47 19.72 -20.51 -18.60
C ALA A 47 20.97 -20.37 -19.49
N ALA A 48 22.13 -20.12 -18.88
CA ALA A 48 23.43 -20.24 -19.56
C ALA A 48 24.57 -20.68 -18.61
N VAL A 49 24.58 -21.98 -18.31
CA VAL A 49 25.75 -22.89 -18.30
C VAL A 49 27.01 -22.48 -17.52
N LEU A 50 27.14 -23.10 -16.34
CA LEU A 50 28.39 -23.58 -15.73
C LEU A 50 29.23 -24.40 -16.72
N ALA A 51 30.51 -24.06 -16.95
CA ALA A 51 31.57 -25.07 -17.18
C ALA A 51 33.02 -24.53 -17.09
N VAL A 52 33.81 -25.20 -16.23
CA VAL A 52 35.26 -25.50 -16.34
C VAL A 52 36.33 -24.58 -15.69
N ALA A 53 36.66 -24.97 -14.44
CA ALA A 53 37.97 -25.40 -13.90
C ALA A 53 39.16 -24.43 -13.75
N GLY A 54 39.69 -24.37 -12.52
CA GLY A 54 41.04 -23.86 -12.23
C GLY A 54 41.44 -23.97 -10.75
N LEU A 55 42.02 -25.13 -10.39
CA LEU A 55 42.78 -25.48 -9.18
C LEU A 55 43.41 -24.36 -8.33
N GLY A 56 43.22 -24.44 -7.00
CA GLY A 56 44.06 -23.75 -6.01
C GLY A 56 43.67 -24.08 -4.57
N ALA A 57 44.26 -25.13 -4.01
CA ALA A 57 44.06 -25.56 -2.64
C ALA A 57 44.70 -24.59 -1.61
N ALA A 58 44.01 -24.34 -0.49
CA ALA A 58 44.47 -24.59 0.89
C ALA A 58 43.87 -23.61 1.92
N ALA A 59 43.47 -24.20 3.06
CA ALA A 59 43.28 -23.64 4.40
C ALA A 59 41.83 -23.39 4.87
N VAL A 60 41.26 -24.46 5.42
CA VAL A 60 40.13 -24.45 6.37
C VAL A 60 40.61 -23.87 7.70
N PRO A 61 39.78 -23.08 8.40
CA PRO A 61 39.52 -23.39 9.79
C PRO A 61 38.02 -23.59 10.04
N ALA A 62 37.77 -24.56 10.92
CA ALA A 62 36.47 -25.05 11.38
C ALA A 62 35.45 -23.94 11.65
N VAL A 63 34.31 -24.02 10.96
CA VAL A 63 33.05 -23.42 11.39
C VAL A 63 32.17 -24.58 11.83
N LEU A 64 31.56 -24.38 12.99
CA LEU A 64 30.66 -25.28 13.69
C LEU A 64 29.59 -25.84 12.75
N ASP A 65 29.40 -27.16 12.79
CA ASP A 65 28.18 -27.82 12.32
C ASP A 65 27.00 -27.22 13.12
N ASP A 66 26.22 -26.37 12.49
CA ASP A 66 24.85 -26.05 12.92
C ASP A 66 23.93 -27.02 12.19
N ASP A 67 23.63 -28.15 12.83
CA ASP A 67 22.64 -29.14 12.43
C ASP A 67 21.22 -28.52 12.48
N ARG A 68 20.91 -27.59 11.56
CA ARG A 68 19.54 -27.09 11.32
C ARG A 68 18.84 -27.75 10.12
N ASP A 69 19.46 -28.76 9.53
CA ASP A 69 18.74 -29.74 8.71
C ASP A 69 18.02 -30.73 9.63
N ASN A 70 16.88 -30.31 10.20
CA ASN A 70 15.76 -31.12 10.69
C ASN A 70 14.85 -30.29 11.63
N VAL A 71 14.37 -29.13 11.18
CA VAL A 71 13.04 -28.73 11.64
C VAL A 71 12.08 -29.58 10.81
N ALA A 72 11.42 -30.52 11.49
CA ALA A 72 10.36 -31.32 10.90
C ALA A 72 9.44 -30.38 10.13
N SER A 73 9.32 -30.61 8.82
CA SER A 73 8.23 -30.07 8.03
C SER A 73 6.96 -30.31 8.85
N ALA A 74 6.29 -29.23 9.25
CA ALA A 74 4.94 -29.36 9.75
C ALA A 74 4.16 -30.13 8.69
N ASP A 75 3.73 -31.35 9.03
CA ASP A 75 2.90 -32.21 8.21
C ASP A 75 1.61 -31.44 7.85
N GLY A 76 1.63 -30.70 6.74
CA GLY A 76 0.49 -29.88 6.36
C GLY A 76 0.75 -28.76 5.36
N ALA A 77 2.00 -28.36 5.08
CA ALA A 77 2.25 -27.34 4.06
C ALA A 77 1.77 -27.82 2.68
N GLY A 78 0.68 -27.22 2.18
CA GLY A 78 0.11 -27.51 0.87
C GLY A 78 1.10 -27.22 -0.25
N ASN A 79 0.83 -27.74 -1.45
CA ASN A 79 1.66 -27.40 -2.60
C ASN A 79 1.48 -25.89 -2.91
N PRO A 80 2.54 -25.08 -3.09
CA PRO A 80 2.42 -23.66 -3.40
C PRO A 80 1.57 -23.36 -4.65
N ALA A 81 1.37 -24.35 -5.54
CA ALA A 81 0.49 -24.24 -6.70
C ALA A 81 -1.01 -24.30 -6.36
N ASP A 82 -1.37 -24.72 -5.14
CA ASP A 82 -2.77 -24.85 -4.69
C ASP A 82 -3.30 -23.52 -4.12
N TYR A 83 -2.41 -22.55 -3.87
CA TYR A 83 -2.77 -21.24 -3.33
C TYR A 83 -2.96 -20.19 -4.43
N PRO A 84 -3.80 -19.16 -4.20
CA PRO A 84 -3.92 -18.03 -5.11
C PRO A 84 -2.57 -17.32 -5.34
N PRO A 85 -2.34 -16.71 -6.52
CA PRO A 85 -1.09 -16.01 -6.84
C PRO A 85 -0.68 -14.93 -5.80
N GLN A 86 -1.66 -14.33 -5.12
CA GLN A 86 -1.49 -13.35 -4.04
C GLN A 86 -0.69 -13.91 -2.85
N ILE A 87 -0.81 -15.21 -2.62
CA ILE A 87 -0.27 -15.94 -1.47
C ILE A 87 1.08 -16.53 -1.85
N GLY A 88 1.13 -17.23 -2.98
CA GLY A 88 2.35 -17.86 -3.49
C GLY A 88 2.97 -18.84 -2.50
N ALA A 89 4.29 -18.76 -2.34
CA ALA A 89 5.08 -19.65 -1.48
C ALA A 89 5.39 -19.06 -0.09
N ASP A 90 4.77 -17.95 0.29
CA ASP A 90 4.99 -17.31 1.59
C ASP A 90 4.25 -18.10 2.68
N PRO A 91 4.96 -18.72 3.65
CA PRO A 91 4.35 -19.59 4.65
C PRO A 91 3.41 -18.84 5.61
N VAL A 92 3.69 -17.57 5.90
CA VAL A 92 2.82 -16.74 6.77
C VAL A 92 1.52 -16.47 6.05
N LYS A 93 1.59 -16.07 4.76
CA LYS A 93 0.39 -15.84 3.96
C LYS A 93 -0.41 -17.12 3.70
N GLN A 94 0.25 -18.28 3.53
CA GLN A 94 -0.44 -19.56 3.39
C GLN A 94 -1.26 -19.88 4.66
N ARG A 95 -0.66 -19.69 5.84
CA ARG A 95 -1.34 -19.91 7.13
C ARG A 95 -2.50 -18.91 7.34
N MET A 96 -2.29 -17.64 6.98
CA MET A 96 -3.37 -16.64 6.99
C MET A 96 -4.49 -17.03 6.00
N TRP A 97 -4.13 -17.48 4.79
CA TRP A 97 -5.09 -17.88 3.76
C TRP A 97 -5.98 -19.03 4.23
N ASP A 98 -5.38 -20.09 4.77
CA ASP A 98 -6.13 -21.25 5.28
C ASP A 98 -7.11 -20.82 6.38
N ALA A 99 -6.70 -19.89 7.25
CA ALA A 99 -7.56 -19.33 8.29
C ALA A 99 -8.72 -18.50 7.70
N ILE A 100 -8.44 -17.61 6.75
CA ILE A 100 -9.45 -16.80 6.05
C ILE A 100 -10.47 -17.70 5.37
N GLU A 101 -10.02 -18.65 4.55
CA GLU A 101 -10.88 -19.57 3.79
C GLU A 101 -11.77 -20.40 4.73
N SER A 102 -11.24 -20.87 5.85
CA SER A 102 -12.00 -21.63 6.85
C SER A 102 -13.09 -20.80 7.56
N ALA A 103 -12.90 -19.49 7.64
CA ALA A 103 -13.80 -18.55 8.32
C ALA A 103 -14.79 -17.86 7.38
N LEU A 104 -14.66 -18.04 6.06
CA LEU A 104 -15.58 -17.42 5.10
C LEU A 104 -17.03 -17.87 5.35
N PRO A 105 -17.99 -16.94 5.33
CA PRO A 105 -19.39 -17.31 5.49
C PRO A 105 -19.88 -18.23 4.37
N ALA A 106 -20.89 -19.04 4.68
CA ALA A 106 -21.50 -19.91 3.68
C ALA A 106 -22.04 -19.10 2.49
N GLY A 107 -21.64 -19.48 1.28
CA GLY A 107 -22.03 -18.80 0.04
C GLY A 107 -21.22 -17.54 -0.26
N VAL A 108 -20.11 -17.30 0.45
CA VAL A 108 -19.05 -16.36 0.05
C VAL A 108 -17.90 -17.18 -0.54
N GLU A 109 -17.47 -16.84 -1.75
CA GLU A 109 -16.43 -17.55 -2.49
C GLU A 109 -15.38 -16.56 -3.01
N VAL A 110 -14.16 -17.05 -3.20
CA VAL A 110 -13.06 -16.27 -3.76
C VAL A 110 -13.24 -16.16 -5.27
N VAL A 111 -13.10 -14.94 -5.80
CA VAL A 111 -13.09 -14.70 -7.24
C VAL A 111 -11.76 -15.17 -7.82
N PRO A 112 -11.75 -16.06 -8.83
CA PRO A 112 -10.53 -16.52 -9.48
C PRO A 112 -9.74 -15.34 -10.06
N ALA A 113 -8.41 -15.40 -9.97
CA ALA A 113 -7.55 -14.31 -10.45
C ALA A 113 -7.70 -14.06 -11.96
N GLU A 114 -8.02 -15.10 -12.73
CA GLU A 114 -8.29 -15.03 -14.16
C GLU A 114 -9.58 -14.26 -14.53
N ASP A 115 -10.51 -14.13 -13.58
CA ASP A 115 -11.78 -13.43 -13.77
C ASP A 115 -11.68 -11.94 -13.39
N LEU A 116 -10.53 -11.51 -12.86
CA LEU A 116 -10.27 -10.12 -12.51
C LEU A 116 -9.82 -9.33 -13.75
N GLU A 117 -10.33 -8.11 -13.88
CA GLU A 117 -9.97 -7.19 -14.97
C GLU A 117 -8.55 -6.60 -14.83
N HIS A 118 -7.87 -6.90 -13.73
CA HIS A 118 -6.60 -6.30 -13.34
C HIS A 118 -5.58 -7.37 -12.95
N GLU A 119 -4.29 -7.07 -13.15
CA GLU A 119 -3.22 -7.95 -12.69
C GLU A 119 -3.18 -7.96 -11.17
N VAL A 120 -3.15 -9.16 -10.61
CA VAL A 120 -3.00 -9.37 -9.18
C VAL A 120 -1.53 -9.18 -8.81
N VAL A 121 -1.26 -8.18 -7.97
CA VAL A 121 0.06 -7.96 -7.39
C VAL A 121 0.01 -8.38 -5.92
N PRO A 122 0.86 -9.33 -5.47
CA PRO A 122 0.94 -9.68 -4.06
C PRO A 122 1.30 -8.47 -3.20
N ALA A 123 0.52 -8.22 -2.14
CA ALA A 123 0.84 -7.17 -1.18
C ALA A 123 2.17 -7.46 -0.44
N PRO A 124 2.95 -6.45 -0.04
CA PRO A 124 4.14 -6.67 0.78
C PRO A 124 3.79 -7.15 2.20
N GLY A 125 4.66 -7.98 2.78
CA GLY A 125 4.50 -8.50 4.14
C GLY A 125 3.27 -9.41 4.33
N PRO A 126 2.90 -9.72 5.58
CA PRO A 126 1.73 -10.52 5.95
C PRO A 126 0.39 -9.76 5.75
N SER A 127 0.13 -9.40 4.48
CA SER A 127 -1.12 -8.81 4.01
C SER A 127 -1.64 -9.59 2.81
N ILE A 128 -2.95 -9.84 2.81
CA ILE A 128 -3.68 -10.53 1.74
C ILE A 128 -4.81 -9.63 1.26
N GLU A 129 -4.83 -9.36 -0.03
CA GLU A 129 -5.96 -8.71 -0.72
C GLU A 129 -6.55 -9.70 -1.72
N VAL A 130 -7.84 -10.01 -1.56
CA VAL A 130 -8.58 -10.88 -2.48
C VAL A 130 -9.95 -10.29 -2.80
N TYR A 131 -10.48 -10.67 -3.95
CA TYR A 131 -11.86 -10.39 -4.30
C TYR A 131 -12.73 -11.57 -3.91
N LEU A 132 -13.83 -11.29 -3.22
CA LEU A 132 -14.84 -12.27 -2.84
C LEU A 132 -16.14 -11.98 -3.58
N THR A 133 -16.98 -12.99 -3.76
CA THR A 133 -18.35 -12.84 -4.25
C THR A 133 -19.30 -13.53 -3.31
N ARG A 134 -20.42 -12.88 -2.97
CA ARG A 134 -21.51 -13.51 -2.24
C ARG A 134 -22.53 -14.08 -3.22
N GLY A 135 -22.72 -15.39 -3.24
CA GLY A 135 -23.58 -16.10 -4.19
C GLY A 135 -25.06 -15.67 -4.17
N THR A 136 -25.55 -15.09 -3.08
CA THR A 136 -26.93 -14.55 -3.01
C THR A 136 -27.12 -13.24 -3.76
N THR A 137 -26.05 -12.47 -3.97
CA THR A 137 -26.10 -11.14 -4.60
C THR A 137 -25.33 -11.10 -5.92
N GLY A 138 -24.36 -12.01 -6.11
CA GLY A 138 -23.42 -12.00 -7.23
C GLY A 138 -22.48 -10.79 -7.22
N ALA A 139 -22.48 -10.00 -6.16
CA ALA A 139 -21.63 -8.81 -6.05
C ALA A 139 -20.22 -9.22 -5.62
N ALA A 140 -19.23 -8.83 -6.42
CA ALA A 140 -17.83 -8.95 -6.06
C ALA A 140 -17.40 -7.77 -5.17
N PHE A 141 -16.59 -8.04 -4.15
CA PHE A 141 -16.05 -7.02 -3.25
C PHE A 141 -14.63 -7.37 -2.82
N PRO A 142 -13.74 -6.37 -2.65
CA PRO A 142 -12.40 -6.62 -2.13
C PRO A 142 -12.45 -6.85 -0.62
N LEU A 143 -11.70 -7.84 -0.16
CA LEU A 143 -11.35 -8.11 1.22
C LEU A 143 -9.85 -7.93 1.38
N VAL A 144 -9.44 -7.16 2.37
CA VAL A 144 -8.04 -7.02 2.77
C VAL A 144 -7.90 -7.47 4.21
N VAL A 145 -6.91 -8.32 4.45
CA VAL A 145 -6.54 -8.81 5.77
C VAL A 145 -5.07 -8.54 5.99
N THR A 146 -4.75 -7.81 7.05
CA THR A 146 -3.39 -7.50 7.47
C THR A 146 -3.15 -8.09 8.84
N LEU A 147 -2.00 -8.75 9.02
CA LEU A 147 -1.50 -9.25 10.28
C LEU A 147 -0.23 -8.50 10.63
N GLU A 148 -0.11 -7.96 11.84
CA GLU A 148 1.10 -7.28 12.32
C GLU A 148 1.40 -7.73 13.76
N PRO A 149 2.64 -7.60 14.27
CA PRO A 149 2.90 -7.92 15.67
C PRO A 149 2.21 -6.88 16.56
N THR A 150 1.72 -7.32 17.72
CA THR A 150 1.18 -6.38 18.71
C THR A 150 2.29 -5.49 19.23
N ARG A 151 2.03 -4.17 19.17
CA ARG A 151 2.92 -3.15 19.72
C ARG A 151 2.51 -2.82 21.15
N THR A 152 2.83 -3.72 22.08
CA THR A 152 2.56 -3.57 23.52
C THR A 152 3.42 -2.47 24.18
N ASP A 153 4.47 -2.06 23.49
CA ASP A 153 5.32 -0.89 23.79
C ASP A 153 4.61 0.45 23.52
N LEU A 154 3.59 0.45 22.68
CA LEU A 154 2.76 1.61 22.35
C LEU A 154 1.42 1.55 23.08
N PRO A 155 0.77 2.71 23.36
CA PRO A 155 -0.61 2.73 23.85
C PRO A 155 -1.55 1.98 22.90
N GLU A 156 -2.53 1.26 23.44
CA GLU A 156 -3.59 0.58 22.67
C GLU A 156 -4.23 1.55 21.65
N TYR A 157 -4.40 1.10 20.41
CA TYR A 157 -4.99 1.93 19.35
C TYR A 157 -6.52 1.96 19.46
N ARG A 158 -7.10 3.14 19.72
CA ARG A 158 -8.52 3.33 20.08
C ARG A 158 -9.30 4.14 19.04
N PRO A 159 -9.57 3.59 17.84
CA PRO A 159 -10.12 4.36 16.72
C PRO A 159 -11.54 4.88 16.95
N CYS A 160 -12.33 4.29 17.85
CA CYS A 160 -13.69 4.76 18.12
C CYS A 160 -13.70 5.94 19.10
N THR A 161 -12.86 5.89 20.15
CA THR A 161 -12.90 6.88 21.23
C THR A 161 -11.82 7.95 21.12
N ASP A 162 -10.68 7.62 20.50
CA ASP A 162 -9.53 8.49 20.29
C ASP A 162 -9.18 8.50 18.78
N PRO A 163 -10.05 9.05 17.90
CA PRO A 163 -9.88 8.98 16.43
C PRO A 163 -8.64 9.74 15.91
N GLY A 164 -8.00 10.53 16.76
CA GLY A 164 -6.73 11.18 16.49
C GLY A 164 -6.80 12.11 15.26
N PRO A 165 -5.80 12.04 14.36
CA PRO A 165 -5.68 12.99 13.26
C PRO A 165 -6.67 12.74 12.11
N LEU A 166 -7.45 11.65 12.16
CA LEU A 166 -8.51 11.36 11.19
C LEU A 166 -9.87 11.93 11.59
N GLU A 167 -9.99 12.67 12.70
CA GLU A 167 -11.27 13.26 13.08
C GLU A 167 -11.81 14.16 11.93
N GLY A 168 -13.01 13.83 11.45
CA GLY A 168 -13.67 14.52 10.34
C GLY A 168 -13.17 14.15 8.94
N THR A 169 -12.28 13.18 8.79
CA THR A 169 -11.81 12.69 7.48
C THR A 169 -12.61 11.46 7.02
N PRO A 170 -12.52 11.05 5.74
CA PRO A 170 -13.17 9.83 5.26
C PRO A 170 -12.68 8.53 5.96
N SER A 171 -11.45 8.48 6.46
CA SER A 171 -10.99 7.27 7.15
C SER A 171 -11.37 7.20 8.62
N GLN A 172 -12.13 8.18 9.12
CA GLN A 172 -12.65 8.14 10.48
C GLN A 172 -13.57 6.93 10.67
N TRP A 173 -13.37 6.20 11.76
CA TRP A 173 -14.26 5.12 12.16
C TRP A 173 -15.57 5.72 12.73
N LEU A 174 -16.69 5.37 12.08
CA LEU A 174 -18.04 5.76 12.44
C LEU A 174 -18.85 4.53 12.85
N ASN A 175 -19.96 4.77 13.55
CA ASN A 175 -20.82 3.70 14.10
C ASN A 175 -19.99 2.63 14.83
N CYS A 176 -18.92 3.06 15.49
CA CYS A 176 -17.80 2.23 15.91
C CYS A 176 -18.05 1.66 17.32
N THR A 177 -17.66 0.41 17.53
CA THR A 177 -17.64 -0.24 18.85
C THR A 177 -16.23 -0.73 19.13
N GLU A 178 -15.72 -0.45 20.33
CA GLU A 178 -14.42 -0.96 20.79
C GLU A 178 -14.49 -1.46 22.23
N GLY A 179 -13.56 -2.35 22.59
CA GLY A 179 -13.37 -2.85 23.94
C GLY A 179 -12.60 -4.16 23.97
N ARG A 180 -12.18 -4.59 25.17
CA ARG A 180 -11.61 -5.93 25.38
C ARG A 180 -12.71 -6.93 25.67
N ASP A 181 -12.58 -8.13 25.11
CA ASP A 181 -13.43 -9.26 25.46
C ASP A 181 -12.95 -9.98 26.73
N ASP A 182 -13.64 -11.07 27.09
CA ASP A 182 -13.36 -11.83 28.31
C ASP A 182 -12.00 -12.56 28.27
N ASP A 183 -11.46 -12.81 27.09
CA ASP A 183 -10.14 -13.43 26.86
C ASP A 183 -9.01 -12.39 26.83
N GLY A 184 -9.35 -11.11 26.97
CA GLY A 184 -8.42 -10.00 26.98
C GLY A 184 -8.06 -9.50 25.58
N VAL A 185 -8.66 -10.02 24.51
CA VAL A 185 -8.43 -9.56 23.14
C VAL A 185 -9.11 -8.20 22.96
N TYR A 186 -8.34 -7.21 22.54
CA TYR A 186 -8.85 -5.90 22.18
C TYR A 186 -9.52 -5.95 20.81
N ARG A 187 -10.70 -5.35 20.70
CA ARG A 187 -11.51 -5.38 19.48
C ARG A 187 -12.00 -3.98 19.13
N ALA A 188 -12.00 -3.67 17.85
CA ALA A 188 -12.72 -2.52 17.31
C ALA A 188 -13.44 -2.90 16.02
N ALA A 189 -14.65 -2.38 15.79
CA ALA A 189 -15.40 -2.60 14.56
C ALA A 189 -16.21 -1.36 14.19
N GLY A 190 -16.11 -0.90 12.95
CA GLY A 190 -16.75 0.33 12.50
C GLY A 190 -16.81 0.48 10.99
N ASP A 191 -17.52 1.50 10.54
CA ASP A 191 -17.57 1.90 9.13
C ASP A 191 -16.65 3.09 8.92
N LEU A 192 -15.88 3.10 7.82
CA LEU A 192 -15.02 4.22 7.48
C LEU A 192 -15.82 5.26 6.68
N ASN A 193 -15.86 6.47 7.22
CA ASN A 193 -16.61 7.61 6.72
C ASN A 193 -16.44 7.84 5.19
N ASP A 194 -17.50 8.00 4.39
CA ASP A 194 -17.38 8.29 2.95
C ASP A 194 -16.49 7.34 2.10
N LEU A 195 -16.01 6.21 2.63
CA LEU A 195 -15.19 5.23 1.91
C LEU A 195 -15.96 3.96 1.53
N HIS A 196 -17.24 3.87 1.94
CA HIS A 196 -18.07 2.68 1.81
C HIS A 196 -17.33 1.40 2.25
N THR A 197 -16.51 1.52 3.29
CA THR A 197 -15.62 0.44 3.75
C THR A 197 -15.96 0.15 5.19
N THR A 198 -16.04 -1.12 5.55
CA THR A 198 -16.19 -1.56 6.95
C THR A 198 -14.88 -2.22 7.37
N ALA A 199 -14.48 -1.98 8.62
CA ALA A 199 -13.24 -2.50 9.19
C ALA A 199 -13.49 -3.15 10.56
N VAL A 200 -12.70 -4.18 10.85
CA VAL A 200 -12.61 -4.88 12.12
C VAL A 200 -11.13 -5.02 12.50
N LEU A 201 -10.83 -4.78 13.76
CA LEU A 201 -9.53 -4.96 14.39
C LEU A 201 -9.68 -5.95 15.54
N ALA A 202 -8.78 -6.93 15.63
CA ALA A 202 -8.65 -7.83 16.77
C ALA A 202 -7.16 -7.91 17.15
N GLU A 203 -6.84 -7.67 18.41
CA GLU A 203 -5.46 -7.58 18.90
C GLU A 203 -5.32 -8.30 20.25
N ASP A 204 -4.40 -9.25 20.34
CA ASP A 204 -3.98 -9.86 21.60
C ASP A 204 -2.56 -9.37 21.98
N ASP A 205 -1.92 -9.99 22.98
CA ASP A 205 -0.57 -9.58 23.41
C ASP A 205 0.54 -9.93 22.40
N HIS A 206 0.23 -10.70 21.36
CA HIS A 206 1.18 -11.24 20.38
C HIS A 206 1.01 -10.63 18.98
N ALA A 207 -0.21 -10.61 18.46
CA ALA A 207 -0.53 -10.15 17.11
C ALA A 207 -1.79 -9.26 17.04
N SER A 208 -1.81 -8.43 16.01
CA SER A 208 -2.91 -7.54 15.66
C SER A 208 -3.37 -7.84 14.23
N VAL A 209 -4.67 -8.10 14.08
CA VAL A 209 -5.30 -8.41 12.79
C VAL A 209 -6.28 -7.32 12.44
N THR A 210 -6.10 -6.74 11.26
CA THR A 210 -7.05 -5.81 10.67
C THR A 210 -7.70 -6.46 9.46
N VAL A 211 -9.02 -6.52 9.45
CA VAL A 211 -9.84 -6.97 8.32
C VAL A 211 -10.66 -5.79 7.82
N HIS A 212 -10.63 -5.49 6.53
CA HIS A 212 -11.54 -4.50 5.95
C HIS A 212 -12.02 -4.91 4.56
N TRP A 213 -13.22 -4.46 4.21
CA TRP A 213 -13.83 -4.74 2.92
C TRP A 213 -14.64 -3.55 2.43
N ARG A 214 -14.63 -3.34 1.11
CA ARG A 214 -15.41 -2.28 0.48
C ARG A 214 -16.77 -2.81 0.06
N VAL A 215 -17.82 -2.16 0.50
CA VAL A 215 -19.17 -2.43 0.03
C VAL A 215 -19.48 -1.44 -1.08
N ALA A 216 -19.81 -1.93 -2.28
CA ALA A 216 -20.15 -1.04 -3.38
C ALA A 216 -21.29 -0.08 -2.96
N PRO A 217 -21.23 1.22 -3.32
CA PRO A 217 -22.35 2.11 -3.07
C PRO A 217 -23.59 1.52 -3.75
N LEU A 218 -24.67 1.37 -2.99
CA LEU A 218 -25.98 1.11 -3.58
C LEU A 218 -26.24 2.25 -4.57
N GLU A 219 -26.49 1.94 -5.85
CA GLU A 219 -27.04 2.93 -6.79
C GLU A 219 -28.42 3.36 -6.27
N VAL A 220 -28.46 4.38 -5.41
CA VAL A 220 -29.71 4.95 -4.98
C VAL A 220 -30.16 5.91 -6.07
N SER A 221 -30.96 5.38 -6.99
CA SER A 221 -31.73 6.17 -7.94
C SER A 221 -32.78 6.97 -7.18
N GLY A 222 -32.41 8.19 -6.78
CA GLY A 222 -33.30 9.14 -6.08
C GLY A 222 -33.18 9.08 -4.57
N ASP A 223 -32.74 10.19 -3.99
CA ASP A 223 -32.45 10.44 -2.58
C ASP A 223 -31.18 9.77 -2.04
N GLN A 224 -30.18 10.61 -1.74
CA GLN A 224 -28.92 10.24 -1.12
C GLN A 224 -29.20 9.47 0.19
N PRO A 225 -28.61 8.28 0.42
CA PRO A 225 -28.80 7.58 1.68
C PRO A 225 -28.31 8.46 2.84
N SER A 226 -29.03 8.43 3.96
CA SER A 226 -28.63 9.19 5.15
C SER A 226 -27.24 8.74 5.61
N PRO A 227 -26.35 9.68 6.01
CA PRO A 227 -25.07 9.34 6.63
C PRO A 227 -25.28 8.28 7.73
N GLY A 228 -24.52 7.19 7.68
CA GLY A 228 -24.61 6.09 8.66
C GLY A 228 -25.60 4.96 8.34
N SER A 229 -26.17 4.89 7.13
CA SER A 229 -26.93 3.70 6.70
C SER A 229 -25.96 2.52 6.45
N PRO A 230 -26.09 1.38 7.15
CA PRO A 230 -25.12 0.30 7.03
C PRO A 230 -25.24 -0.39 5.67
N PRO A 231 -24.13 -0.67 4.98
CA PRO A 231 -24.16 -1.40 3.73
C PRO A 231 -24.14 -2.91 4.01
N SER A 232 -25.24 -3.48 4.50
CA SER A 232 -25.18 -4.78 5.20
C SER A 232 -25.87 -5.97 4.52
N ALA A 233 -25.98 -6.01 3.19
CA ALA A 233 -26.50 -7.22 2.52
C ALA A 233 -25.71 -7.67 1.28
N LEU A 234 -24.78 -6.86 0.78
CA LEU A 234 -24.08 -7.12 -0.47
C LEU A 234 -22.69 -7.76 -0.30
N ALA A 235 -22.00 -7.48 0.81
CA ALA A 235 -20.65 -7.96 1.11
C ALA A 235 -20.65 -8.76 2.44
N LEU A 236 -19.75 -8.46 3.39
CA LEU A 236 -19.73 -9.05 4.74
C LEU A 236 -20.43 -8.12 5.75
N ASP A 237 -20.98 -8.72 6.82
CA ASP A 237 -21.30 -7.99 8.05
C ASP A 237 -20.12 -7.97 9.02
N ARG A 238 -20.23 -7.18 10.10
CA ARG A 238 -19.15 -7.03 11.09
C ARG A 238 -18.85 -8.31 11.87
N GLY A 239 -19.84 -9.17 12.09
CA GLY A 239 -19.66 -10.45 12.76
C GLY A 239 -18.90 -11.45 11.88
N GLU A 240 -19.22 -11.48 10.59
CA GLU A 240 -18.49 -12.26 9.59
C GLU A 240 -17.04 -11.76 9.46
N GLY A 241 -16.81 -10.45 9.42
CA GLY A 241 -15.46 -9.87 9.43
C GLY A 241 -14.67 -10.18 10.73
N ALA A 242 -15.33 -10.14 11.88
CA ALA A 242 -14.73 -10.51 13.17
C ALA A 242 -14.35 -12.00 13.23
N ALA A 243 -15.18 -12.89 12.66
CA ALA A 243 -14.86 -14.31 12.58
C ALA A 243 -13.60 -14.58 11.74
N ILE A 244 -13.40 -13.83 10.65
CA ILE A 244 -12.17 -13.88 9.85
C ILE A 244 -10.98 -13.38 10.69
N ALA A 245 -11.14 -12.25 11.38
CA ALA A 245 -10.09 -11.70 12.24
C ALA A 245 -9.67 -12.70 13.34
N ASP A 246 -10.64 -13.34 14.00
CA ASP A 246 -10.41 -14.34 15.03
C ASP A 246 -9.67 -15.57 14.51
N ALA A 247 -10.07 -16.07 13.33
CA ALA A 247 -9.41 -17.21 12.72
C ALA A 247 -7.95 -16.91 12.38
N VAL A 248 -7.67 -15.72 11.84
CA VAL A 248 -6.31 -15.30 11.49
C VAL A 248 -5.49 -15.03 12.75
N LEU A 249 -6.07 -14.41 13.78
CA LEU A 249 -5.39 -14.18 15.06
C LEU A 249 -5.03 -15.51 15.74
N ALA A 250 -5.95 -16.48 15.77
CA ALA A 250 -5.69 -17.82 16.27
C ALA A 250 -4.63 -18.57 15.44
N ALA A 251 -4.64 -18.38 14.12
CA ALA A 251 -3.61 -18.92 13.25
C ALA A 251 -2.25 -18.25 13.47
N ALA A 252 -2.19 -17.01 13.95
CA ALA A 252 -0.94 -16.31 14.23
C ALA A 252 -0.29 -16.69 15.56
N ALA A 253 -0.98 -17.43 16.45
CA ALA A 253 -0.55 -17.66 17.83
C ALA A 253 0.86 -18.26 18.03
N ASP A 254 1.39 -18.98 17.03
CA ASP A 254 2.74 -19.58 17.08
C ASP A 254 3.70 -18.98 16.05
N LEU A 255 3.37 -17.85 15.44
CA LEU A 255 4.28 -17.14 14.54
C LEU A 255 5.27 -16.31 15.35
N ASP A 256 6.49 -16.12 14.85
CA ASP A 256 7.41 -15.21 15.52
C ASP A 256 7.04 -13.77 15.18
N ALA A 257 7.11 -12.85 16.16
CA ALA A 257 6.80 -11.43 15.92
C ALA A 257 7.68 -10.81 14.82
N ALA A 258 8.89 -11.36 14.64
CA ALA A 258 9.78 -11.01 13.55
C ALA A 258 9.11 -11.33 12.19
N ASP A 259 8.49 -12.51 12.03
CA ASP A 259 7.76 -12.95 10.82
C ASP A 259 6.58 -12.06 10.46
N LEU A 260 6.04 -11.35 11.45
CA LEU A 260 4.89 -10.44 11.28
C LEU A 260 5.31 -9.01 10.91
N THR A 261 6.60 -8.70 11.02
CA THR A 261 7.09 -7.34 10.76
C THR A 261 7.52 -7.21 9.30
N SER A 262 6.96 -6.23 8.60
CA SER A 262 7.62 -5.70 7.40
C SER A 262 7.65 -4.18 7.43
N GLY A 263 8.83 -3.63 7.24
CA GLY A 263 9.11 -2.20 7.25
C GLY A 263 10.54 -1.95 6.78
N VAL A 264 10.94 -0.69 6.84
CA VAL A 264 12.30 -0.28 6.53
C VAL A 264 12.84 0.52 7.71
N GLN A 265 14.10 0.32 8.06
CA GLN A 265 14.78 1.20 9.00
C GLN A 265 14.87 2.61 8.38
N LEU A 266 14.38 3.64 9.07
CA LEU A 266 14.38 5.01 8.53
C LEU A 266 15.80 5.50 8.25
N GLU A 267 16.78 5.04 9.05
CA GLU A 267 18.21 5.29 8.81
C GLU A 267 18.70 4.65 7.51
N ALA A 268 18.29 3.41 7.19
CA ALA A 268 18.65 2.76 5.94
C ALA A 268 18.06 3.49 4.71
N VAL A 269 16.85 4.04 4.83
CA VAL A 269 16.27 4.91 3.78
C VAL A 269 17.11 6.17 3.61
N ALA A 270 17.53 6.80 4.71
CA ALA A 270 18.36 8.00 4.67
C ALA A 270 19.76 7.71 4.06
N ASP A 271 20.36 6.57 4.38
CA ASP A 271 21.65 6.14 3.84
C ASP A 271 21.57 5.84 2.32
N ALA A 272 20.46 5.24 1.88
CA ALA A 272 20.19 4.97 0.47
C ALA A 272 19.82 6.23 -0.34
N TRP A 273 19.60 7.36 0.33
CA TRP A 273 19.05 8.55 -0.32
C TRP A 273 19.95 9.15 -1.41
N LEU A 274 21.26 8.99 -1.27
CA LEU A 274 22.21 9.39 -2.31
C LEU A 274 21.99 8.59 -3.61
N GLU A 275 21.68 7.30 -3.50
CA GLU A 275 21.39 6.46 -4.67
C GLU A 275 20.04 6.86 -5.29
N VAL A 276 19.01 7.07 -4.46
CA VAL A 276 17.72 7.63 -4.90
C VAL A 276 17.94 8.92 -5.69
N ARG A 277 18.75 9.85 -5.17
CA ARG A 277 19.08 11.12 -5.84
C ARG A 277 19.75 10.89 -7.21
N ASN A 278 20.76 10.04 -7.28
CA ASN A 278 21.50 9.79 -8.53
C ASN A 278 20.59 9.20 -9.62
N VAL A 279 19.73 8.26 -9.27
CA VAL A 279 18.79 7.66 -10.22
C VAL A 279 17.69 8.65 -10.60
N MET A 280 17.30 9.55 -9.69
CA MET A 280 16.38 10.65 -9.99
C MET A 280 16.98 11.66 -10.97
N GLU A 281 18.27 11.99 -10.90
CA GLU A 281 18.96 12.82 -11.90
C GLU A 281 18.91 12.16 -13.30
N GLU A 282 19.07 10.83 -13.37
CA GLU A 282 18.93 10.09 -14.62
C GLU A 282 17.49 10.13 -15.15
N ALA A 283 16.50 9.90 -14.29
CA ALA A 283 15.08 9.92 -14.66
C ALA A 283 14.61 11.31 -15.13
N LEU A 284 15.09 12.37 -14.47
CA LEU A 284 14.77 13.76 -14.82
C LEU A 284 15.61 14.27 -16.01
N GLY A 285 16.65 13.53 -16.41
CA GLY A 285 17.47 13.83 -17.58
C GLY A 285 18.42 15.02 -17.40
N GLY A 286 18.80 15.35 -16.16
CA GLY A 286 19.63 16.51 -15.83
C GLY A 286 20.07 16.55 -14.37
N GLU A 287 20.91 17.52 -14.03
CA GLU A 287 21.34 17.72 -12.64
C GLU A 287 20.15 18.23 -11.81
N ILE A 288 20.09 17.79 -10.55
CA ILE A 288 19.11 18.32 -9.60
C ILE A 288 19.81 19.03 -8.45
N THR A 289 19.30 20.20 -8.12
CA THR A 289 19.79 21.03 -7.02
C THR A 289 18.88 20.88 -5.82
N VAL A 290 19.47 20.60 -4.65
CA VAL A 290 18.75 20.54 -3.38
C VAL A 290 18.20 21.92 -3.02
N VAL A 291 16.92 22.00 -2.66
CA VAL A 291 16.27 23.26 -2.27
C VAL A 291 16.54 23.62 -0.82
N ARG A 292 16.60 22.62 0.07
CA ARG A 292 16.87 22.78 1.51
C ARG A 292 18.34 22.55 1.82
N SER A 293 18.80 23.08 2.95
CA SER A 293 20.20 22.90 3.40
C SER A 293 20.48 21.50 3.97
N GLU A 294 19.43 20.78 4.37
CA GLU A 294 19.47 19.41 4.86
C GLU A 294 18.88 18.49 3.78
N ASP A 295 19.56 17.38 3.47
CA ASP A 295 19.20 16.44 2.41
C ASP A 295 19.70 15.02 2.69
N PRO A 296 18.79 14.05 2.91
CA PRO A 296 17.36 14.27 3.17
C PRO A 296 17.13 14.94 4.53
N VAL A 297 15.96 15.56 4.69
CA VAL A 297 15.42 15.88 6.01
C VAL A 297 14.81 14.61 6.58
N VAL A 298 15.34 14.15 7.72
CA VAL A 298 14.81 13.01 8.48
C VAL A 298 14.07 13.56 9.70
N ASP A 299 12.77 13.35 9.75
CA ASP A 299 11.91 13.74 10.87
C ASP A 299 11.37 12.48 11.57
N LEU A 300 12.02 12.11 12.66
CA LEU A 300 11.61 10.99 13.51
C LEU A 300 10.54 11.49 14.49
N GLN A 301 9.29 11.12 14.22
CA GLN A 301 8.20 11.35 15.17
C GLN A 301 8.31 10.41 16.36
N ASP A 302 8.79 9.20 16.10
CA ASP A 302 9.03 8.16 17.09
C ASP A 302 10.20 7.26 16.66
N ALA A 303 11.40 7.58 17.17
CA ALA A 303 12.62 6.87 16.82
C ALA A 303 12.65 5.42 17.35
N GLU A 304 12.05 5.19 18.53
CA GLU A 304 11.99 3.85 19.16
C GLU A 304 11.15 2.90 18.30
N HIS A 305 10.08 3.43 17.71
CA HIS A 305 9.09 2.65 16.98
C HIS A 305 9.21 2.78 15.45
N GLN A 306 10.29 3.44 14.99
CA GLN A 306 10.61 3.70 13.60
C GLN A 306 9.46 4.38 12.84
N ALA A 307 8.77 5.34 13.49
CA ALA A 307 7.76 6.16 12.84
C ALA A 307 8.33 7.55 12.54
N GLY A 308 8.08 8.02 11.32
CA GLY A 308 8.66 9.27 10.86
C GLY A 308 8.65 9.43 9.36
N THR A 309 9.37 10.44 8.89
CA THR A 309 9.47 10.78 7.48
C THR A 309 10.91 11.01 7.06
N VAL A 310 11.24 10.66 5.82
CA VAL A 310 12.46 11.05 5.12
C VAL A 310 12.00 11.81 3.89
N MET A 311 12.45 13.06 3.73
CA MET A 311 11.99 13.89 2.62
C MET A 311 13.12 14.71 2.00
N ALA A 312 12.97 15.02 0.72
CA ALA A 312 13.84 15.96 0.03
C ALA A 312 13.06 16.74 -1.02
N GLU A 313 13.54 17.94 -1.30
CA GLU A 313 13.01 18.83 -2.32
C GLU A 313 14.15 19.23 -3.26
N TYR A 314 13.92 19.02 -4.55
CA TYR A 314 14.90 19.24 -5.59
C TYR A 314 14.34 20.15 -6.68
N VAL A 315 15.23 20.91 -7.33
CA VAL A 315 14.94 21.66 -8.54
C VAL A 315 15.84 21.14 -9.65
N ALA A 316 15.24 20.65 -10.73
CA ALA A 316 15.95 20.26 -11.94
C ALA A 316 16.43 21.48 -12.73
N ASP A 317 17.40 21.28 -13.62
CA ASP A 317 17.98 22.32 -14.49
C ASP A 317 16.95 23.09 -15.33
N ASP A 318 15.84 22.44 -15.70
CA ASP A 318 14.74 23.07 -16.46
C ASP A 318 13.75 23.84 -15.57
N GLY A 319 14.03 23.95 -14.27
CA GLY A 319 13.26 24.66 -13.27
C GLY A 319 12.12 23.84 -12.65
N VAL A 320 12.00 22.55 -12.98
CA VAL A 320 10.98 21.68 -12.38
C VAL A 320 11.33 21.37 -10.92
N THR A 321 10.40 21.66 -10.00
CA THR A 321 10.52 21.29 -8.59
C THR A 321 9.88 19.92 -8.33
N VAL A 322 10.66 19.00 -7.76
CA VAL A 322 10.24 17.66 -7.36
C VAL A 322 10.45 17.50 -5.87
N GLU A 323 9.45 16.97 -5.17
CA GLU A 323 9.57 16.57 -3.77
C GLU A 323 9.39 15.07 -3.65
N LEU A 324 10.32 14.45 -2.94
CA LEU A 324 10.31 13.03 -2.64
C LEU A 324 10.07 12.85 -1.15
N TRP A 325 9.24 11.87 -0.83
CA TRP A 325 8.85 11.57 0.52
C TRP A 325 8.89 10.06 0.71
N PHE A 326 9.37 9.65 1.88
CA PHE A 326 9.12 8.36 2.49
C PHE A 326 8.52 8.65 3.86
N TRP A 327 7.47 7.92 4.24
CA TRP A 327 7.04 7.90 5.64
C TRP A 327 6.84 6.47 6.09
N GLN A 328 6.94 6.27 7.40
CA GLN A 328 6.65 5.01 8.04
C GLN A 328 5.77 5.23 9.26
N ARG A 329 4.73 4.40 9.36
CA ARG A 329 3.76 4.41 10.46
C ARG A 329 4.25 3.54 11.63
N PRO A 330 3.83 3.82 12.87
CA PRO A 330 4.14 2.97 14.01
C PRO A 330 3.50 1.59 13.87
N ARG A 331 2.20 1.56 13.48
CA ARG A 331 1.39 0.38 13.18
C ARG A 331 0.76 0.50 11.80
N VAL A 332 0.41 -0.63 11.17
CA VAL A 332 -0.33 -0.67 9.91
C VAL A 332 -1.78 -0.24 10.11
N SER A 333 -2.35 -0.59 11.26
CA SER A 333 -3.71 -0.24 11.68
C SER A 333 -3.89 1.24 12.06
N GLU A 334 -2.83 1.92 12.45
CA GLU A 334 -2.87 3.30 12.95
C GLU A 334 -2.64 4.33 11.83
N PRO A 335 -3.39 5.45 11.81
CA PRO A 335 -3.19 6.48 10.81
C PRO A 335 -1.97 7.34 11.10
N MET A 336 -1.40 7.92 10.05
CA MET A 336 -0.36 8.93 10.15
C MET A 336 -0.66 10.06 9.17
N CYS A 337 -0.66 11.30 9.65
CA CYS A 337 -0.86 12.47 8.81
C CYS A 337 0.43 13.27 8.67
N VAL A 338 0.85 13.48 7.42
CA VAL A 338 1.96 14.35 7.08
C VAL A 338 1.39 15.72 6.71
N GLN A 339 1.47 16.64 7.68
CA GLN A 339 0.89 17.99 7.55
C GLN A 339 1.44 18.77 6.36
N LEU A 340 2.73 18.58 6.01
CA LEU A 340 3.36 19.35 4.92
C LEU A 340 2.75 19.10 3.54
N ILE A 341 2.23 17.89 3.32
CA ILE A 341 1.55 17.55 2.06
C ILE A 341 0.04 17.45 2.22
N SER A 342 -0.46 17.74 3.43
CA SER A 342 -1.87 17.55 3.81
C SER A 342 -2.34 16.18 3.36
N GLN A 343 -1.66 15.11 3.80
CA GLN A 343 -2.10 13.75 3.54
C GLN A 343 -2.10 12.90 4.79
N CYS A 344 -3.08 12.01 4.89
CA CYS A 344 -3.17 11.00 5.91
C CYS A 344 -3.16 9.61 5.26
N ALA A 345 -2.29 8.74 5.75
CA ALA A 345 -2.39 7.31 5.49
C ALA A 345 -3.42 6.72 6.47
N SER A 346 -4.31 5.87 5.97
CA SER A 346 -5.30 5.18 6.79
C SER A 346 -5.14 3.67 6.78
N VAL A 347 -5.95 3.00 7.58
CA VAL A 347 -6.03 1.54 7.69
C VAL A 347 -6.35 0.84 6.36
N THR A 348 -6.96 1.55 5.41
CA THR A 348 -7.25 1.02 4.06
C THR A 348 -6.13 1.23 3.06
N GLY A 349 -5.01 1.83 3.49
CA GLY A 349 -3.96 2.30 2.58
C GLY A 349 -4.41 3.46 1.69
N VAL A 350 -5.65 3.96 1.84
CA VAL A 350 -6.13 5.14 1.11
C VAL A 350 -5.44 6.37 1.70
N MET A 351 -4.84 7.17 0.81
CA MET A 351 -4.30 8.47 1.16
C MET A 351 -5.40 9.52 1.08
N GLU A 352 -5.59 10.28 2.15
CA GLU A 352 -6.65 11.29 2.25
C GLU A 352 -6.05 12.69 2.32
N ALA A 353 -6.55 13.61 1.51
CA ALA A 353 -6.20 15.02 1.62
C ALA A 353 -7.21 15.75 2.53
N PRO A 354 -6.82 16.25 3.72
CA PRO A 354 -7.71 17.05 4.55
C PRO A 354 -8.20 18.29 3.79
N GLY A 355 -9.52 18.44 3.67
CA GLY A 355 -10.16 19.68 3.22
C GLY A 355 -10.36 19.87 1.71
N GLY A 356 -10.23 18.82 0.87
CA GLY A 356 -10.62 18.88 -0.55
C GLY A 356 -9.83 19.89 -1.42
N ALA A 357 -8.80 20.51 -0.86
CA ALA A 357 -7.88 21.36 -1.59
C ALA A 357 -6.92 20.45 -2.38
N PHE A 358 -7.36 20.01 -3.56
CA PHE A 358 -6.40 19.65 -4.60
C PHE A 358 -5.50 20.87 -4.80
N MET A 359 -4.23 20.74 -4.44
CA MET A 359 -3.22 21.79 -4.56
C MET A 359 -3.17 22.23 -6.02
N VAL A 360 -3.74 23.41 -6.29
CA VAL A 360 -3.84 23.97 -7.64
C VAL A 360 -2.43 24.23 -8.15
N GLY A 361 -1.98 23.46 -9.13
CA GLY A 361 -0.67 23.66 -9.77
C GLY A 361 0.39 22.60 -9.47
N SER A 362 0.05 21.49 -8.80
CA SER A 362 0.93 20.32 -8.66
C SER A 362 0.30 19.05 -9.23
N ILE A 363 1.14 18.07 -9.59
CA ILE A 363 0.71 16.69 -9.82
C ILE A 363 1.37 15.83 -8.73
N SER A 364 0.57 14.96 -8.12
CA SER A 364 1.02 13.97 -7.16
C SER A 364 0.60 12.60 -7.61
N GLY A 365 1.49 11.61 -7.49
CA GLY A 365 1.14 10.22 -7.76
C GLY A 365 0.55 9.53 -6.54
N PRO A 366 -0.08 8.36 -6.70
CA PRO A 366 -0.47 7.50 -5.58
C PRO A 366 0.80 7.06 -4.82
N GLY A 367 0.76 7.02 -3.50
CA GLY A 367 1.90 6.55 -2.73
C GLY A 367 2.16 5.07 -3.04
N THR A 368 3.43 4.68 -3.15
CA THR A 368 3.80 3.28 -3.36
C THR A 368 4.17 2.66 -2.02
N PRO A 369 3.54 1.55 -1.61
CA PRO A 369 3.88 0.90 -0.34
C PRO A 369 5.32 0.35 -0.39
N VAL A 370 6.03 0.50 0.71
CA VAL A 370 7.37 -0.06 0.94
C VAL A 370 7.30 -0.81 2.27
N GLY A 371 7.23 -2.15 2.20
CA GLY A 371 6.76 -2.95 3.33
C GLY A 371 5.30 -2.66 3.67
N MET A 372 4.83 -3.08 4.86
CA MET A 372 3.46 -2.82 5.31
C MET A 372 3.27 -1.44 5.97
N ARG A 373 4.32 -0.92 6.61
CA ARG A 373 4.26 0.33 7.38
C ARG A 373 4.75 1.55 6.60
N GLY A 374 5.56 1.33 5.57
CA GLY A 374 6.20 2.40 4.78
C GLY A 374 5.42 2.76 3.52
N SER A 375 5.53 4.01 3.09
CA SER A 375 5.06 4.44 1.76
C SER A 375 5.94 5.54 1.22
N THR A 376 6.15 5.53 -0.09
CA THR A 376 6.83 6.60 -0.82
C THR A 376 5.82 7.49 -1.52
N TRP A 377 6.20 8.74 -1.72
CA TRP A 377 5.37 9.69 -2.42
C TRP A 377 6.21 10.71 -3.19
N VAL A 378 5.68 11.17 -4.33
CA VAL A 378 6.33 12.19 -5.17
C VAL A 378 5.33 13.28 -5.52
N ARG A 379 5.77 14.52 -5.34
CA ARG A 379 5.11 15.72 -5.86
C ARG A 379 5.96 16.34 -6.94
N VAL A 380 5.32 16.78 -8.00
CA VAL A 380 5.89 17.76 -8.91
C VAL A 380 5.18 19.10 -8.65
N ALA A 381 5.89 20.01 -7.98
CA ALA A 381 5.31 21.24 -7.41
C ALA A 381 5.18 22.39 -8.41
N SER A 382 5.93 22.37 -9.52
CA SER A 382 5.90 23.40 -10.55
C SER A 382 5.18 22.91 -11.81
N ARG A 383 3.90 23.27 -11.99
CA ARG A 383 3.18 23.00 -13.23
C ARG A 383 3.29 24.19 -14.19
N THR A 384 4.01 24.01 -15.30
CA THR A 384 3.70 24.78 -16.51
C THR A 384 2.45 24.16 -17.13
N PRO A 385 1.31 24.86 -17.23
CA PRO A 385 0.09 24.27 -17.79
C PRO A 385 0.34 23.78 -19.22
N GLY A 386 0.05 22.49 -19.48
CA GLY A 386 0.24 21.86 -20.80
C GLY A 386 1.58 21.14 -21.01
N ASP A 387 2.42 21.03 -19.98
CA ASP A 387 3.64 20.20 -20.08
C ASP A 387 3.29 18.71 -19.95
N GLU A 388 3.24 18.03 -21.10
CA GLU A 388 2.93 16.60 -21.22
C GLU A 388 4.05 15.69 -20.68
N ARG A 389 5.22 16.24 -20.32
CA ARG A 389 6.32 15.47 -19.73
C ARG A 389 6.05 15.09 -18.27
N LEU A 390 5.27 15.90 -17.54
CA LEU A 390 5.11 15.78 -16.08
C LEU A 390 4.55 14.41 -15.62
N PRO A 391 3.53 13.81 -16.28
CA PRO A 391 3.06 12.48 -15.91
C PRO A 391 4.13 11.39 -16.09
N ALA A 392 4.89 11.43 -17.18
CA ALA A 392 5.96 10.47 -17.41
C ALA A 392 7.09 10.61 -16.38
N LEU A 393 7.46 11.86 -16.04
CA LEU A 393 8.46 12.12 -15.00
C LEU A 393 8.00 11.63 -13.62
N LEU A 394 6.71 11.75 -13.31
CA LEU A 394 6.14 11.26 -12.07
C LEU A 394 6.18 9.73 -12.00
N ASP A 395 5.80 9.05 -13.08
CA ASP A 395 5.84 7.59 -13.19
C ASP A 395 7.28 7.07 -13.07
N ASP A 396 8.23 7.70 -13.77
CA ASP A 396 9.65 7.34 -13.72
C ASP A 396 10.21 7.57 -12.29
N ALA A 397 9.90 8.71 -11.65
CA ALA A 397 10.33 9.00 -10.29
C ALA A 397 9.76 8.01 -9.25
N HIS A 398 8.49 7.62 -9.40
CA HIS A 398 7.85 6.61 -8.57
C HIS A 398 8.52 5.25 -8.72
N GLN A 399 8.78 4.85 -9.98
CA GLN A 399 9.46 3.60 -10.26
C GLN A 399 10.86 3.57 -9.63
N VAL A 400 11.61 4.66 -9.74
CA VAL A 400 12.95 4.79 -9.13
C VAL A 400 12.90 4.62 -7.63
N LEU A 401 12.02 5.35 -6.94
CA LEU A 401 11.86 5.20 -5.48
C LEU A 401 11.51 3.78 -5.09
N GLN A 402 10.61 3.14 -5.82
CA GLN A 402 10.22 1.76 -5.55
C GLN A 402 11.39 0.80 -5.76
N GLU A 403 12.11 0.90 -6.89
CA GLU A 403 13.24 0.00 -7.20
C GLU A 403 14.40 0.14 -6.22
N GLN A 404 14.63 1.35 -5.69
CA GLN A 404 15.72 1.63 -4.75
C GLN A 404 15.37 1.29 -3.30
N LEU A 405 14.11 1.45 -2.90
CA LEU A 405 13.70 1.23 -1.52
C LEU A 405 13.11 -0.17 -1.29
N ALA A 406 12.58 -0.84 -2.31
CA ALA A 406 12.10 -2.22 -2.18
C ALA A 406 13.16 -3.21 -1.66
N PRO A 407 14.44 -3.14 -2.06
CA PRO A 407 15.49 -4.02 -1.50
C PRO A 407 15.78 -3.78 -0.02
N LEU A 408 15.43 -2.60 0.51
CA LEU A 408 15.59 -2.26 1.92
C LEU A 408 14.44 -2.77 2.78
N VAL A 409 13.38 -3.30 2.17
CA VAL A 409 12.33 -4.00 2.91
C VAL A 409 12.97 -5.22 3.52
N GLU A 410 13.21 -5.14 4.81
CA GLU A 410 13.70 -6.25 5.58
C GLU A 410 12.54 -7.27 5.66
N ALA A 411 12.83 -8.48 5.18
CA ALA A 411 12.23 -9.66 5.78
C ALA A 411 12.65 -9.68 7.27
N PRO A 412 11.89 -10.33 8.15
CA PRO A 412 11.92 -10.19 9.61
C PRO A 412 13.24 -9.68 10.19
N LEU A 413 13.20 -8.50 10.83
CA LEU A 413 14.33 -7.92 11.54
C LEU A 413 14.98 -8.98 12.45
N ASP A 414 16.23 -9.37 12.13
CA ASP A 414 17.09 -10.09 13.07
C ASP A 414 17.27 -9.21 14.30
N ALA A 415 16.48 -9.48 15.34
CA ALA A 415 16.66 -8.90 16.65
C ALA A 415 17.99 -9.41 17.22
N GLY A 416 19.05 -8.62 17.05
CA GLY A 416 20.33 -8.80 17.73
C GLY A 416 20.25 -8.57 19.23
#